data_AF-A0A2V6HGQ8-F1
#
_entry.id   AF-A0A2V6HGQ8-F1
#
_cell.length_a   1.000
_cell.length_b   1.000
_cell.length_c   1.000
_cell.angle_alpha   90.00
_cell.angle_beta   90.00
_cell.angle_gamma   90.00
#
_symmetry.space_group_name_H-M   'P 1'
#
loop_
_entity.id
_entity.type
_entity.pdbx_description
1 polymer ?
#
loop_
_entity_poly.entity_id
_entity_poly.type
_entity_poly.pdbx_seq_one_letter_code
_entity_poly.pdbx_strand_id
1 'polypeptide(L)'
;MDPISSFGNESWRFRCTAIATFSYGTATDGGAPFTREALLEIGSCTNTFTTMLLALPINGNQIVSNSPAQKYMFIGYTLGAQQLTPLELADFTSGMPDDPTDLARALQRRSSEYYTMKDFLAWASN
;
A
#
# COMPACT_ATOMS: atom_id res chain seq x y z
N MET A 1 33.19 -0.36 -10.52
CA MET A 1 32.31 -1.29 -11.26
C MET A 1 30.92 -1.06 -10.72
N ASP A 2 30.04 -0.45 -11.52
CA ASP A 2 28.66 -0.21 -11.10
C ASP A 2 27.86 -1.51 -11.28
N PRO A 3 27.03 -1.93 -10.31
CA PRO A 3 26.26 -3.15 -10.42
C PRO A 3 25.13 -2.97 -11.45
N ILE A 4 25.12 -3.81 -12.48
CA ILE A 4 24.02 -3.93 -13.42
C ILE A 4 23.01 -4.92 -12.83
N SER A 5 21.83 -4.46 -12.45
CA SER A 5 20.69 -5.34 -12.22
C SER A 5 19.85 -5.39 -13.50
N SER A 6 19.87 -6.53 -14.19
CA SER A 6 19.02 -6.79 -15.36
C SER A 6 17.69 -7.40 -14.93
N PHE A 7 16.58 -6.78 -15.32
CA PHE A 7 15.25 -7.40 -15.35
C PHE A 7 14.79 -7.41 -16.80
N GLY A 8 14.71 -8.59 -17.42
CA GLY A 8 14.31 -8.76 -18.82
C GLY A 8 15.35 -8.31 -19.86
N ASN A 9 14.86 -8.10 -21.08
CA ASN A 9 15.60 -7.70 -22.29
C ASN A 9 15.86 -6.18 -22.40
N GLU A 10 15.66 -5.44 -21.32
CA GLU A 10 15.94 -4.01 -21.24
C GLU A 10 17.03 -3.73 -20.21
N SER A 11 18.13 -3.13 -20.67
CA SER A 11 19.23 -2.73 -19.80
C SER A 11 18.96 -1.33 -19.22
N TRP A 12 18.43 -1.28 -18.00
CA TRP A 12 18.23 -0.04 -17.28
C TRP A 12 19.53 0.39 -16.57
N ARG A 13 20.07 1.55 -16.95
CA ARG A 13 21.22 2.18 -16.27
C ARG A 13 20.71 3.31 -15.39
N PHE A 14 20.66 3.09 -14.09
CA PHE A 14 20.45 4.18 -13.13
C PHE A 14 21.78 4.93 -12.95
N ARG A 15 21.89 6.15 -13.48
CA ARG A 15 22.98 7.09 -13.16
C ARG A 15 22.40 8.28 -12.41
N CYS A 16 22.56 8.29 -11.10
CA CYS A 16 22.30 9.45 -10.26
C CYS A 16 23.50 9.66 -9.34
N THR A 17 24.38 10.61 -9.67
CA THR A 17 25.51 11.03 -8.81
C THR A 17 25.33 12.42 -8.20
N ALA A 18 24.27 13.14 -8.55
CA ALA A 18 23.95 14.45 -7.98
C ALA A 18 22.50 14.48 -7.49
N ILE A 19 22.30 14.86 -6.24
CA ILE A 19 20.97 15.05 -5.63
C ILE A 19 20.68 16.55 -5.62
N ALA A 20 19.69 17.00 -6.39
CA ALA A 20 19.13 18.34 -6.31
C ALA A 20 17.81 18.31 -5.54
N THR A 21 17.51 19.37 -4.79
CA THR A 21 16.23 19.51 -4.07
C THR A 21 15.68 20.90 -4.30
N PHE A 22 14.40 20.96 -4.64
CA PHE A 22 13.66 22.20 -4.86
C PHE A 22 12.44 22.16 -3.96
N SER A 23 12.23 23.21 -3.16
CA SER A 23 11.12 23.34 -2.23
C SER A 23 10.30 24.57 -2.59
N TYR A 24 8.97 24.43 -2.57
CA TYR A 24 8.03 25.48 -2.93
C TYR A 24 6.91 25.56 -1.90
N GLY A 25 6.47 26.78 -1.58
CA GLY A 25 5.35 27.01 -0.67
C GLY A 25 5.70 26.80 0.81
N THR A 26 4.64 26.62 1.60
CA THR A 26 4.69 26.52 3.07
C THR A 26 4.13 25.18 3.54
N ALA A 27 4.82 24.55 4.50
CA ALA A 27 4.46 23.26 5.10
C ALA A 27 3.38 23.37 6.18
N THR A 28 3.17 24.55 6.77
CA THR A 28 2.17 24.76 7.82
C THR A 28 1.34 26.01 7.58
N ASP A 29 0.15 26.06 8.18
CA ASP A 29 -0.73 27.24 8.16
C ASP A 29 -0.06 28.48 8.78
N GLY A 30 0.92 28.26 9.66
CA GLY A 30 1.77 29.32 10.25
C GLY A 30 2.85 29.86 9.31
N GLY A 31 2.93 29.37 8.07
CA GLY A 31 3.82 29.89 7.04
C GLY A 31 5.25 29.32 7.05
N ALA A 32 5.52 28.26 7.82
CA ALA A 32 6.84 27.62 7.79
C ALA A 32 7.11 27.03 6.39
N PRO A 33 8.28 27.24 5.78
CA PRO A 33 8.58 26.69 4.45
C PRO A 33 8.77 25.17 4.48
N PHE A 34 8.58 24.50 3.35
CA PHE A 34 9.01 23.11 3.20
C PHE A 34 10.53 22.98 3.24
N THR A 35 11.01 22.01 4.01
CA THR A 35 12.43 21.60 4.01
C THR A 35 12.57 20.23 3.35
N ARG A 36 13.81 19.79 3.10
CA ARG A 36 14.10 18.45 2.59
C ARG A 36 13.62 17.36 3.56
N GLU A 37 13.60 17.67 4.84
CA GLU A 37 13.25 16.78 5.94
C GLU A 37 11.74 16.81 6.28
N ALA A 38 10.95 17.58 5.53
CA ALA A 38 9.52 17.64 5.73
C ALA A 38 8.87 16.26 5.53
N LEU A 39 8.09 15.82 6.51
CA LEU A 39 7.31 14.60 6.43
C LEU A 39 5.99 14.89 5.73
N LEU A 40 5.68 14.10 4.71
CA LEU A 40 4.49 14.21 3.88
C LEU A 40 3.74 12.89 3.87
N GLU A 41 2.41 12.96 3.85
CA GLU A 41 1.59 11.81 3.51
C GLU A 41 1.80 11.46 2.03
N ILE A 42 2.13 10.20 1.75
CA ILE A 42 2.45 9.74 0.39
C ILE A 42 1.27 9.04 -0.30
N GLY A 43 0.12 8.92 0.38
CA GLY A 43 -1.07 8.25 -0.12
C GLY A 43 -0.79 6.84 -0.63
N SER A 44 -1.30 6.52 -1.82
CA SER A 44 -1.21 5.20 -2.45
C SER A 44 0.22 4.72 -2.75
N CYS A 45 1.25 5.57 -2.68
CA CYS A 45 2.64 5.11 -2.69
C CYS A 45 2.93 4.11 -1.55
N THR A 46 2.18 4.19 -0.45
CA THR A 46 2.20 3.23 0.67
C THR A 46 1.98 1.79 0.19
N ASN A 47 1.21 1.56 -0.88
CA ASN A 47 0.94 0.21 -1.41
C ASN A 47 2.22 -0.50 -1.85
N THR A 48 3.25 0.23 -2.29
CA THR A 48 4.55 -0.36 -2.64
C THR A 48 5.24 -0.96 -1.41
N PHE A 49 5.13 -0.30 -0.25
CA PHE A 49 5.68 -0.81 1.01
C PHE A 49 4.87 -2.01 1.51
N THR A 50 3.54 -1.95 1.41
CA THR A 50 2.65 -3.07 1.80
C THR A 50 2.91 -4.32 0.96
N THR A 51 3.04 -4.19 -0.36
CA THR A 51 3.33 -5.34 -1.23
C THR A 51 4.75 -5.87 -1.03
N MET A 52 5.72 -5.02 -0.72
CA MET A 52 7.04 -5.45 -0.28
C MET A 52 6.98 -6.28 1.01
N LEU A 53 6.17 -5.85 1.99
CA LEU A 53 5.95 -6.61 3.22
C LEU A 53 5.25 -7.95 2.97
N LEU A 54 4.34 -8.04 1.99
CA LEU A 54 3.72 -9.29 1.56
C LEU A 54 4.71 -10.23 0.85
N ALA A 55 5.67 -9.69 0.09
CA ALA A 55 6.68 -10.49 -0.61
C ALA A 55 7.60 -11.26 0.36
N LEU A 56 7.88 -10.72 1.54
CA LEU A 56 8.73 -11.36 2.55
C LEU A 56 8.20 -12.75 3.00
N PRO A 57 6.97 -12.90 3.51
CA PRO A 57 6.41 -14.20 3.88
C PRO A 57 6.10 -15.10 2.67
N ILE A 58 5.88 -14.55 1.46
CA ILE A 58 5.80 -15.36 0.23
C ILE A 58 7.15 -16.03 -0.04
N ASN A 59 8.24 -15.26 -0.06
CA ASN A 59 9.60 -15.77 -0.25
C ASN A 59 10.02 -16.73 0.88
N GLY A 60 9.48 -16.53 2.08
CA GLY A 60 9.66 -17.41 3.23
C GLY A 60 8.78 -18.67 3.23
N ASN A 61 7.99 -18.92 2.18
CA ASN A 61 7.02 -20.02 2.08
C ASN A 61 5.95 -20.04 3.21
N GLN A 62 5.69 -18.91 3.85
CA GLN A 62 4.66 -18.76 4.90
C GLN A 62 3.30 -18.40 4.28
N ILE A 63 3.32 -17.64 3.19
CA ILE A 63 2.14 -17.29 2.38
C ILE A 63 2.27 -17.91 0.99
N VAL A 64 1.22 -18.58 0.52
CA VAL A 64 1.10 -19.05 -0.86
C VAL A 64 0.22 -18.05 -1.59
N SER A 65 0.80 -17.29 -2.52
CA SER A 65 0.18 -16.13 -3.17
C SER A 65 -1.14 -16.44 -3.89
N ASN A 66 -1.28 -17.66 -4.40
CA ASN A 66 -2.44 -18.12 -5.17
C ASN A 66 -3.40 -18.98 -4.34
N SER A 67 -3.15 -19.12 -3.03
CA SER A 67 -4.08 -19.81 -2.14
C SER A 67 -5.20 -18.87 -1.69
N PRO A 68 -6.35 -19.39 -1.23
CA PRO A 68 -7.43 -18.54 -0.73
C PRO A 68 -6.94 -17.63 0.40
N ALA A 69 -7.12 -16.32 0.25
CA ALA A 69 -6.75 -15.30 1.22
C ALA A 69 -7.43 -15.52 2.58
N GLN A 70 -8.61 -16.14 2.58
CA GLN A 70 -9.32 -16.57 3.79
C GLN A 70 -8.45 -17.37 4.76
N LYS A 71 -7.48 -18.14 4.25
CA LYS A 71 -6.53 -18.91 5.07
C LYS A 71 -5.71 -18.04 6.03
N TYR A 72 -5.50 -16.78 5.67
CA TYR A 72 -4.67 -15.83 6.40
C TYR A 72 -5.49 -14.78 7.17
N MET A 73 -6.83 -14.88 7.14
CA MET A 73 -7.71 -13.97 7.87
C MET A 73 -7.71 -14.25 9.37
N PHE A 74 -8.01 -13.22 10.14
CA PHE A 74 -8.24 -13.34 11.58
C PHE A 74 -9.44 -14.24 11.87
N ILE A 75 -9.35 -15.02 12.95
CA ILE A 75 -10.45 -15.85 13.43
C ILE A 75 -11.68 -14.95 13.70
N GLY A 76 -12.84 -15.37 13.19
CA GLY A 76 -14.11 -14.64 13.34
C GLY A 76 -14.44 -13.70 12.17
N TYR A 77 -13.58 -13.63 11.14
CA TYR A 77 -13.81 -12.87 9.91
C TYR A 77 -13.78 -13.78 8.69
N THR A 78 -14.65 -13.49 7.72
CA THR A 78 -14.80 -14.27 6.49
C THR A 78 -14.82 -13.32 5.33
N LEU A 79 -13.80 -13.31 4.48
CA LEU A 79 -13.80 -12.53 3.24
C LEU A 79 -15.05 -12.88 2.44
N GLY A 80 -15.70 -11.85 1.87
CA GLY A 80 -16.95 -11.98 1.10
C GLY A 80 -16.89 -13.06 0.01
N ALA A 81 -18.06 -13.42 -0.54
CA ALA A 81 -18.36 -14.68 -1.26
C ALA A 81 -17.48 -15.08 -2.47
N GLN A 82 -16.48 -14.30 -2.88
CA GLN A 82 -15.52 -14.65 -3.91
C GLN A 82 -14.22 -15.17 -3.30
N GLN A 83 -13.69 -16.26 -3.85
CA GLN A 83 -12.42 -16.84 -3.40
C GLN A 83 -11.25 -15.96 -3.84
N LEU A 84 -10.95 -14.92 -3.07
CA LEU A 84 -9.83 -14.01 -3.30
C LEU A 84 -8.50 -14.68 -2.96
N THR A 85 -7.44 -14.30 -3.66
CA THR A 85 -6.06 -14.70 -3.39
C THR A 85 -5.23 -13.50 -2.90
N PRO A 86 -4.15 -13.71 -2.12
CA PRO A 86 -3.21 -12.64 -1.78
C PRO A 86 -2.65 -11.91 -3.00
N LEU A 87 -2.48 -12.59 -4.14
CA LEU A 87 -2.00 -11.98 -5.37
C LEU A 87 -3.02 -10.97 -5.93
N GLU A 88 -4.29 -11.36 -6.06
CA GLU A 88 -5.36 -10.50 -6.58
C GLU A 88 -5.60 -9.25 -5.71
N LEU A 89 -5.33 -9.36 -4.40
CA LEU A 89 -5.36 -8.21 -3.49
C LEU A 89 -4.17 -7.26 -3.70
N ALA A 90 -3.02 -7.79 -4.10
CA ALA A 90 -1.78 -7.03 -4.25
C ALA A 90 -1.64 -6.36 -5.63
N ASP A 91 -2.27 -6.90 -6.67
CA ASP A 91 -2.22 -6.42 -8.05
C ASP A 91 -3.49 -5.68 -8.50
N PHE A 92 -4.43 -5.45 -7.57
CA PHE A 92 -5.71 -4.76 -7.80
C PHE A 92 -6.65 -5.48 -8.77
N THR A 93 -6.57 -6.81 -8.88
CA THR A 93 -7.51 -7.61 -9.72
C THR A 93 -8.57 -8.37 -8.92
N SER A 94 -8.68 -8.13 -7.61
CA SER A 94 -9.66 -8.79 -6.72
C SER A 94 -11.12 -8.53 -7.07
N GLY A 95 -11.42 -7.42 -7.75
CA GLY A 95 -12.79 -6.96 -7.98
C GLY A 95 -13.46 -6.39 -6.72
N MET A 96 -12.73 -6.24 -5.61
CA MET A 96 -13.24 -5.52 -4.43
C MET A 96 -13.41 -4.03 -4.76
N PRO A 97 -14.42 -3.35 -4.17
CA PRO A 97 -14.53 -1.90 -4.26
C PRO A 97 -13.29 -1.20 -3.71
N ASP A 98 -12.94 -0.05 -4.30
CA ASP A 98 -11.79 0.77 -3.86
C ASP A 98 -11.95 1.28 -2.42
N ASP A 99 -13.19 1.62 -2.04
CA ASP A 99 -13.56 2.12 -0.73
C ASP A 99 -14.70 1.28 -0.12
N PRO A 100 -14.80 1.22 1.22
CA PRO A 100 -15.98 0.71 1.89
C PRO A 100 -17.26 1.40 1.42
N THR A 101 -18.28 0.63 1.08
CA THR A 101 -19.53 1.13 0.46
C THR A 101 -20.34 2.04 1.38
N ASP A 102 -20.10 1.98 2.69
CA ASP A 102 -20.70 2.80 3.72
C ASP A 102 -19.73 3.86 4.32
N LEU A 103 -18.58 4.09 3.69
CA LEU A 103 -17.60 5.05 4.19
C LEU A 103 -18.17 6.48 4.12
N ALA A 104 -18.50 7.05 5.28
CA ALA A 104 -18.99 8.41 5.37
C ALA A 104 -17.98 9.41 4.77
N ARG A 105 -18.45 10.37 3.99
CA ARG A 105 -17.62 11.39 3.30
C ARG A 105 -16.67 12.19 4.22
N ALA A 106 -16.98 12.27 5.51
CA ALA A 106 -16.11 12.90 6.51
C ALA A 106 -14.87 12.03 6.86
N LEU A 107 -15.01 10.70 6.80
CA LEU A 107 -13.94 9.72 7.06
C LEU A 107 -12.93 9.64 5.92
N GLN A 108 -13.37 9.91 4.68
CA GLN A 108 -12.50 10.05 3.51
C GLN A 108 -11.41 11.13 3.71
N ARG A 109 -11.57 12.04 4.67
CA ARG A 109 -10.67 13.18 4.90
C ARG A 109 -9.77 13.05 6.14
N ARG A 110 -9.91 12.00 6.96
CA ARG A 110 -9.11 11.79 8.20
C ARG A 110 -8.93 10.30 8.50
N SER A 111 -8.05 9.66 7.75
CA SER A 111 -7.90 8.20 7.74
C SER A 111 -7.08 7.68 8.93
N SER A 112 -7.43 6.48 9.41
CA SER A 112 -6.99 5.78 10.64
C SER A 112 -7.54 6.24 12.00
N GLU A 113 -7.75 7.54 12.25
CA GLU A 113 -8.28 8.00 13.55
C GLU A 113 -9.74 7.60 13.78
N TYR A 114 -10.51 7.48 12.70
CA TYR A 114 -11.95 7.24 12.75
C TYR A 114 -12.40 5.98 12.00
N TYR A 115 -11.51 5.36 11.22
CA TYR A 115 -11.76 4.09 10.54
C TYR A 115 -10.76 3.06 11.05
N THR A 116 -11.21 2.21 11.95
CA THR A 116 -10.35 1.28 12.68
C THR A 116 -10.13 0.00 11.88
N MET A 117 -9.13 -0.79 12.29
CA MET A 117 -8.93 -2.14 11.75
C MET A 117 -10.20 -3.01 11.90
N LYS A 118 -10.96 -2.83 12.99
CA LYS A 118 -12.22 -3.57 13.19
C LYS A 118 -13.26 -3.20 12.15
N ASP A 119 -13.38 -1.91 11.81
CA ASP A 119 -14.32 -1.42 10.80
C ASP A 119 -13.93 -1.95 9.41
N PHE A 120 -12.63 -1.92 9.09
CA PHE A 120 -12.10 -2.52 7.87
C PHE A 120 -12.41 -4.02 7.76
N LEU A 121 -12.11 -4.80 8.80
CA LEU A 121 -12.33 -6.25 8.80
C LEU A 121 -13.82 -6.60 8.76
N ALA A 122 -14.69 -5.80 9.40
CA ALA A 122 -16.13 -5.97 9.31
C ALA A 122 -16.65 -5.71 7.90
N TRP A 123 -16.17 -4.64 7.24
CA TRP A 123 -16.51 -4.35 5.85
C TRP A 123 -16.02 -5.44 4.90
N ALA A 124 -14.73 -5.82 4.99
CA ALA A 124 -14.14 -6.85 4.15
C ALA A 124 -14.79 -8.24 4.31
N SER A 125 -15.55 -8.43 5.40
CA SER A 125 -16.26 -9.67 5.68
C SER A 125 -17.74 -9.71 5.27
N ASN A 126 -18.26 -8.63 4.70
CA ASN A 126 -19.62 -8.55 4.17
C ASN A 126 -19.61 -8.78 2.64
#